data_AF-A0AA89BVG4-F1
#
_entry.id   AF-A0AA89BVG4-F1
#
_cell.length_a   1.000
_cell.length_b   1.000
_cell.length_c   1.000
_cell.angle_alpha   90.00
_cell.angle_beta   90.00
_cell.angle_gamma   90.00
#
_symmetry.space_group_name_H-M   'P 1'
#
loop_
_entity.id
_entity.type
_entity.pdbx_description
1 polymer ?
#
loop_
_entity_poly.entity_id
_entity_poly.type
_entity_poly.pdbx_seq_one_letter_code
_entity_poly.pdbx_strand_id
1 'polypeptide(L)'
;MSLLCLGYRTLLVKLNLSNTGIDDNNGLSKISRTRSSLESLQLLNLRGNSIVHIPNGFFETLNNLKTLDISGNLVIPQKTTFNGLGVLRYMNVDSFVLCCIRPVSVEESNCKSPNDIFSSCANLIDFGILHVCIWFTAALSLTGNMFALIARIRKGTWIHESRDVLVTNLCISDFLMGIYLIIVAYMDVQTRGQYGLHHNEWKRSVLCKIAGVLVSVSSEASTLCILAITMDRYILFRNPLSLRKQSLKSAYITVALIWILSILVATLPFSWRQNEDDNFYGRSSVCISLPLTKRTLTFKGWEYSFAVFIGLNLFIYLGVVIGQIVIYKQILAYNTCVKSDKKKQREIAVAKSLSAVVISDTLCWLPIAIIGCMAIGGVDISNDVYAWIIVFVLPLNSAINPFLYTLTSYRKQQVKLT
;
A
#
# COMPACT_ATOMS: atom_id res chain seq x y z
N MET A 1 28.34 35.14 0.48
CA MET A 1 29.72 35.29 -0.03
C MET A 1 29.63 35.94 -1.41
N SER A 2 30.09 37.19 -1.51
CA SER A 2 29.88 38.05 -2.68
C SER A 2 30.67 37.53 -3.88
N LEU A 3 29.97 37.14 -4.95
CA LEU A 3 30.53 36.69 -6.25
C LEU A 3 31.30 37.80 -7.03
N LEU A 4 31.68 38.89 -6.38
CA LEU A 4 32.22 40.11 -6.99
C LEU A 4 33.75 40.27 -6.91
N CYS A 5 34.48 39.27 -6.39
CA CYS A 5 35.95 39.31 -6.31
C CYS A 5 36.63 38.09 -6.95
N LEU A 6 36.33 37.80 -8.23
CA LEU A 6 37.19 36.94 -9.05
C LEU A 6 37.80 37.78 -10.18
N GLY A 7 38.70 38.68 -9.80
CA GLY A 7 39.71 39.20 -10.71
C GLY A 7 40.77 38.12 -10.96
N TYR A 8 41.16 37.96 -12.23
CA TYR A 8 42.14 37.00 -12.78
C TYR A 8 41.70 35.53 -12.90
N ARG A 9 41.46 35.11 -14.16
CA ARG A 9 41.68 33.79 -14.83
C ARG A 9 41.88 32.53 -13.96
N THR A 10 41.14 32.38 -12.87
CA THR A 10 41.10 31.14 -12.09
C THR A 10 40.00 30.28 -12.65
N LEU A 11 40.39 29.20 -13.34
CA LEU A 11 39.46 28.21 -13.86
C LEU A 11 38.80 27.52 -12.66
N LEU A 12 37.58 27.91 -12.34
CA LEU A 12 36.86 27.35 -11.22
C LEU A 12 36.43 25.92 -11.56
N VAL A 13 37.12 24.91 -11.01
CA VAL A 13 36.87 23.49 -11.29
C VAL A 13 35.79 22.90 -10.38
N LYS A 14 35.66 23.41 -9.15
CA LYS A 14 34.67 22.94 -8.18
C LYS A 14 33.97 24.13 -7.54
N LEU A 15 32.65 24.09 -7.49
CA LEU A 15 31.80 25.10 -6.86
C LEU A 15 30.87 24.41 -5.87
N ASN A 16 31.05 24.73 -4.59
CA ASN A 16 30.20 24.23 -3.53
C ASN A 16 29.39 25.39 -2.94
N LEU A 17 28.07 25.30 -3.10
CA LEU A 17 27.07 26.24 -2.63
C LEU A 17 26.00 25.52 -1.78
N SER A 18 26.36 24.39 -1.18
CA SER A 18 25.43 23.65 -0.33
C SER A 18 25.01 24.46 0.90
N ASN A 19 23.73 24.43 1.26
CA ASN A 19 23.15 25.09 2.44
C ASN A 19 23.44 26.60 2.50
N THR A 20 23.42 27.27 1.34
CA THR A 20 23.68 28.72 1.25
C THR A 20 22.40 29.56 1.18
N GLY A 21 21.23 28.92 1.18
CA GLY A 21 19.93 29.57 1.04
C GLY A 21 19.64 30.03 -0.40
N ILE A 22 20.27 29.39 -1.38
CA ILE A 22 19.99 29.66 -2.80
C ILE A 22 18.57 29.24 -3.14
N ASP A 23 17.87 30.09 -3.89
CA ASP A 23 16.55 29.84 -4.43
C ASP A 23 16.53 30.05 -5.95
N ASP A 24 15.38 29.75 -6.54
CA ASP A 24 15.08 29.97 -7.96
C ASP A 24 14.95 31.46 -8.33
N ASN A 25 14.43 32.29 -7.42
CA ASN A 25 14.18 33.71 -7.67
C ASN A 25 15.45 34.56 -7.84
N ASN A 26 16.45 34.40 -6.98
CA ASN A 26 17.61 35.31 -6.93
C ASN A 26 18.98 34.62 -6.87
N GLY A 27 19.05 33.35 -6.48
CA GLY A 27 20.31 32.62 -6.38
C GLY A 27 20.79 32.06 -7.72
N LEU A 28 19.97 31.22 -8.36
CA LEU A 28 20.32 30.58 -9.64
C LEU A 28 20.45 31.60 -10.79
N SER A 29 19.63 32.64 -10.80
CA SER A 29 19.67 33.70 -11.82
C SER A 29 20.98 34.50 -11.79
N LYS A 30 21.57 34.73 -10.61
CA LYS A 30 22.89 35.38 -10.45
C LYS A 30 24.03 34.50 -10.96
N ILE A 31 23.98 33.20 -10.69
CA ILE A 31 24.94 32.22 -11.21
C ILE A 31 24.83 32.16 -12.75
N SER A 32 23.60 32.15 -13.26
CA SER A 32 23.33 32.17 -14.71
C SER A 32 23.80 33.45 -15.40
N ARG A 33 24.11 34.55 -14.69
CA ARG A 33 24.71 35.77 -15.27
C ARG A 33 26.25 35.76 -15.27
N THR A 34 26.87 34.83 -14.56
CA THR A 34 28.34 34.67 -14.47
C THR A 34 28.86 33.58 -15.43
N ARG A 35 28.16 33.33 -16.55
CA ARG A 35 28.38 32.19 -17.47
C ARG A 35 29.82 32.02 -17.95
N SER A 36 30.52 33.13 -18.21
CA SER A 36 31.89 33.12 -18.73
C SER A 36 32.96 32.68 -17.72
N SER A 37 32.65 32.63 -16.42
CA SER A 37 33.62 32.22 -15.38
C SER A 37 33.48 30.74 -14.97
N LEU A 38 32.48 30.02 -15.48
CA LEU A 38 32.14 28.65 -15.05
C LEU A 38 32.39 27.58 -16.13
N GLU A 39 32.96 27.93 -17.28
CA GLU A 39 33.19 26.99 -18.38
C GLU A 39 34.08 25.79 -17.99
N SER A 40 34.97 25.97 -17.02
CA SER A 40 35.88 24.91 -16.54
C SER A 40 35.31 24.09 -15.37
N LEU A 41 34.08 24.37 -14.96
CA LEU A 41 33.48 23.76 -13.78
C LEU A 41 33.22 22.27 -14.02
N GLN A 42 33.74 21.41 -13.14
CA GLN A 42 33.58 19.96 -13.17
C GLN A 42 32.68 19.44 -12.05
N LEU A 43 32.59 20.15 -10.91
CA LEU A 43 31.73 19.77 -9.79
C LEU A 43 30.89 20.97 -9.36
N LEU A 44 29.57 20.76 -9.32
CA LEU A 44 28.61 21.72 -8.81
C LEU A 44 27.80 21.07 -7.69
N ASN A 45 27.90 21.62 -6.48
CA ASN A 45 27.12 21.18 -5.33
C ASN A 45 26.17 22.31 -4.91
N LEU A 46 24.87 22.07 -5.08
CA LEU A 46 23.75 22.94 -4.72
C LEU A 46 22.89 22.30 -3.62
N ARG A 47 23.45 21.35 -2.86
CA ARG A 47 22.70 20.56 -1.89
C ARG A 47 22.07 21.40 -0.77
N GLY A 48 20.87 21.05 -0.32
CA GLY A 48 20.27 21.62 0.91
C GLY A 48 19.89 23.09 0.76
N ASN A 49 19.38 23.47 -0.41
CA ASN A 49 18.93 24.82 -0.72
C ASN A 49 17.39 24.81 -0.90
N SER A 50 16.81 25.94 -1.31
CA SER A 50 15.36 26.08 -1.52
C SER A 50 15.00 26.13 -3.00
N ILE A 51 15.69 25.33 -3.82
CA ILE A 51 15.48 25.34 -5.28
C ILE A 51 14.23 24.51 -5.62
N VAL A 52 13.27 25.15 -6.27
CA VAL A 52 12.05 24.49 -6.80
C VAL A 52 12.11 24.39 -8.32
N HIS A 53 12.53 25.48 -8.99
CA HIS A 53 12.65 25.53 -10.44
C HIS A 53 14.11 25.78 -10.86
N ILE A 54 14.59 24.98 -11.81
CA ILE A 54 15.85 25.24 -12.52
C ILE A 54 15.50 25.96 -13.83
N PRO A 55 15.99 27.19 -14.06
CA PRO A 55 15.71 27.91 -15.30
C PRO A 55 16.18 27.15 -16.54
N ASN A 56 15.40 27.21 -17.62
CA ASN A 56 15.80 26.65 -18.91
C ASN A 56 17.16 27.22 -19.35
N GLY A 57 18.03 26.34 -19.82
CA GLY A 57 19.38 26.71 -20.26
C GLY A 57 20.35 27.07 -19.14
N PHE A 58 20.01 26.87 -17.86
CA PHE A 58 20.93 27.13 -16.74
C PHE A 58 22.25 26.36 -16.88
N PHE A 59 22.20 25.13 -17.38
CA PHE A 59 23.37 24.26 -17.51
C PHE A 59 24.06 24.33 -18.88
N GLU A 60 23.53 25.08 -19.86
CA GLU A 60 24.05 25.11 -21.24
C GLU A 60 25.49 25.60 -21.36
N THR A 61 25.99 26.35 -20.39
CA THR A 61 27.38 26.84 -20.38
C THR A 61 28.32 26.01 -19.52
N LEU A 62 27.81 25.00 -18.80
CA LEU A 62 28.59 24.13 -17.91
C LEU A 62 29.07 22.87 -18.64
N ASN A 63 29.72 23.07 -19.79
CA ASN A 63 30.07 22.01 -20.74
C ASN A 63 31.06 20.97 -20.19
N ASN A 64 31.77 21.27 -19.10
CA ASN A 64 32.75 20.39 -18.47
C ASN A 64 32.24 19.74 -17.17
N LEU A 65 30.96 19.93 -16.82
CA LEU A 65 30.41 19.46 -15.56
C LEU A 65 30.31 17.94 -15.53
N LYS A 66 31.00 17.31 -14.57
CA LYS A 66 31.05 15.85 -14.37
C LYS A 66 30.20 15.39 -13.19
N THR A 67 30.03 16.23 -12.17
CA THR A 67 29.34 15.89 -10.93
C THR A 67 28.37 16.99 -10.54
N LEU A 68 27.09 16.63 -10.36
CA LEU A 68 26.03 17.52 -9.91
C LEU A 68 25.37 16.95 -8.66
N ASP A 69 25.36 17.72 -7.57
CA ASP A 69 24.56 17.41 -6.39
C ASP A 69 23.51 18.51 -6.19
N ILE A 70 22.23 18.16 -6.35
CA ILE A 70 21.08 19.02 -6.09
C ILE A 70 20.17 18.43 -5.01
N SER A 71 20.66 17.45 -4.24
CA SER A 71 19.89 16.84 -3.14
C SER A 71 19.54 17.86 -2.04
N GLY A 72 18.60 17.56 -1.16
CA GLY A 72 18.00 18.53 -0.23
C GLY A 72 17.33 19.74 -0.90
N ASN A 73 16.74 19.60 -2.08
CA ASN A 73 15.92 20.62 -2.77
C ASN A 73 14.56 20.03 -3.22
N LEU A 74 13.58 20.86 -3.54
CA LEU A 74 12.25 20.44 -4.02
C LEU A 74 12.10 20.66 -5.54
N VAL A 75 13.10 20.21 -6.30
CA VAL A 75 13.16 20.47 -7.75
C VAL A 75 12.02 19.77 -8.49
N ILE A 76 11.21 20.55 -9.21
CA ILE A 76 10.12 20.04 -10.05
C ILE A 76 10.73 19.54 -11.38
N PRO A 77 10.56 18.26 -11.73
CA PRO A 77 11.17 17.67 -12.92
C PRO A 77 10.54 18.24 -14.20
N GLN A 78 11.36 18.71 -15.12
CA GLN A 78 10.98 19.09 -16.49
C GLN A 78 11.92 18.39 -17.48
N LYS A 79 11.43 17.99 -18.66
CA LYS A 79 12.27 17.27 -19.64
C LYS A 79 13.53 18.04 -20.05
N THR A 80 13.48 19.37 -20.00
CA THR A 80 14.59 20.28 -20.36
C THR A 80 15.48 20.63 -19.18
N THR A 81 15.19 20.18 -17.95
CA THR A 81 15.90 20.59 -16.72
C THR A 81 17.41 20.36 -16.82
N PHE A 82 17.85 19.29 -17.47
CA PHE A 82 19.27 18.91 -17.56
C PHE A 82 19.89 19.09 -18.95
N ASN A 83 19.24 19.86 -19.84
CA ASN A 83 19.81 20.17 -21.15
C ASN A 83 21.18 20.88 -21.00
N GLY A 84 22.13 20.54 -21.88
CA GLY A 84 23.50 21.08 -21.86
C GLY A 84 24.50 20.24 -21.06
N LEU A 85 24.05 19.30 -20.22
CA LEU A 85 24.92 18.46 -19.39
C LEU A 85 25.43 17.20 -20.14
N GLY A 86 26.08 17.38 -21.29
CA GLY A 86 26.47 16.27 -22.19
C GLY A 86 27.62 15.37 -21.71
N VAL A 87 28.39 15.79 -20.71
CA VAL A 87 29.54 15.02 -20.16
C VAL A 87 29.37 14.68 -18.67
N LEU A 88 28.17 14.89 -18.13
CA LEU A 88 27.86 14.63 -16.73
C LEU A 88 27.98 13.13 -16.45
N ARG A 89 28.68 12.77 -15.37
CA ARG A 89 28.93 11.37 -15.00
C ARG A 89 28.15 10.94 -13.77
N TYR A 90 27.94 11.85 -12.83
CA TYR A 90 27.31 11.56 -11.54
C TYR A 90 26.28 12.62 -11.18
N MET A 91 25.14 12.17 -10.67
CA MET A 91 24.07 13.04 -10.16
C MET A 91 23.55 12.55 -8.80
N ASN A 92 23.28 13.46 -7.88
CA ASN A 92 22.60 13.17 -6.62
C ASN A 92 21.38 14.08 -6.47
N VAL A 93 20.19 13.49 -6.29
CA VAL A 93 18.88 14.14 -6.37
C VAL A 93 17.91 13.60 -5.33
N ASP A 94 16.86 14.36 -4.96
CA ASP A 94 15.86 13.90 -3.98
C ASP A 94 14.67 13.14 -4.58
N SER A 95 14.46 13.24 -5.90
CA SER A 95 13.39 12.55 -6.60
C SER A 95 13.97 11.59 -7.63
N PHE A 96 13.54 10.33 -7.58
CA PHE A 96 13.92 9.32 -8.58
C PHE A 96 13.56 9.71 -10.01
N VAL A 97 12.64 10.66 -10.17
CA VAL A 97 12.18 11.10 -11.48
C VAL A 97 13.13 12.06 -12.14
N LEU A 98 13.96 12.76 -11.36
CA LEU A 98 15.12 13.47 -11.89
C LEU A 98 16.13 12.46 -12.48
N CYS A 99 16.22 11.24 -11.96
CA CYS A 99 17.00 10.16 -12.60
C CYS A 99 16.33 9.60 -13.86
N CYS A 100 15.01 9.71 -14.00
CA CYS A 100 14.31 9.33 -15.25
C CYS A 100 14.55 10.29 -16.40
N ILE A 101 14.80 11.57 -16.10
CA ILE A 101 15.13 12.60 -17.09
C ILE A 101 16.63 12.95 -17.12
N ARG A 102 17.48 12.09 -16.54
CA ARG A 102 18.94 12.29 -16.51
C ARG A 102 19.52 12.45 -17.92
N PRO A 103 20.64 13.17 -18.07
CA PRO A 103 21.39 13.17 -19.32
C PRO A 103 21.83 11.75 -19.70
N VAL A 104 21.87 11.45 -21.00
CA VAL A 104 22.30 10.16 -21.55
C VAL A 104 23.72 9.77 -21.10
N SER A 105 24.57 10.75 -20.77
CA SER A 105 25.94 10.54 -20.31
C SER A 105 26.05 9.97 -18.89
N VAL A 106 24.99 10.07 -18.07
CA VAL A 106 24.97 9.56 -16.69
C VAL A 106 24.43 8.14 -16.72
N GLU A 107 25.21 7.15 -16.29
CA GLU A 107 24.76 5.76 -16.10
C GLU A 107 23.79 5.61 -14.92
N GLU A 108 23.03 4.51 -14.88
CA GLU A 108 21.89 4.38 -13.93
C GLU A 108 22.39 4.26 -12.50
N SER A 109 23.44 3.47 -12.32
CA SER A 109 24.23 3.34 -11.10
C SER A 109 24.80 4.68 -10.59
N ASN A 110 24.96 5.67 -11.47
CA ASN A 110 25.57 6.95 -11.17
C ASN A 110 24.54 8.08 -10.94
N CYS A 111 23.24 7.80 -11.04
CA CYS A 111 22.19 8.71 -10.59
C CYS A 111 21.63 8.25 -9.24
N LYS A 112 22.05 8.90 -8.16
CA LYS A 112 21.58 8.58 -6.81
C LYS A 112 20.32 9.34 -6.49
N SER A 113 19.27 8.61 -6.14
CA SER A 113 18.01 9.14 -5.64
C SER A 113 17.39 8.22 -4.59
N PRO A 114 16.46 8.72 -3.77
CA PRO A 114 15.59 7.87 -2.96
C PRO A 114 14.71 6.95 -3.85
N ASN A 115 15.15 5.72 -4.12
CA ASN A 115 14.49 4.72 -4.98
C ASN A 115 13.01 4.49 -4.62
N ASP A 116 12.05 4.71 -5.53
CA ASP A 116 10.68 4.19 -5.35
C ASP A 116 10.72 2.66 -5.38
N ILE A 117 10.01 2.03 -4.44
CA ILE A 117 10.23 0.62 -4.08
C ILE A 117 9.63 -0.33 -5.14
N PHE A 118 8.62 0.13 -5.88
CA PHE A 118 7.81 -0.69 -6.80
C PHE A 118 7.97 -0.36 -8.28
N SER A 119 8.53 0.82 -8.55
CA SER A 119 8.32 1.50 -9.82
C SER A 119 9.65 1.84 -10.46
N SER A 120 9.69 1.72 -11.77
CA SER A 120 10.78 2.20 -12.60
C SER A 120 10.38 3.49 -13.28
N CYS A 121 11.30 4.06 -14.06
CA CYS A 121 10.96 5.18 -14.94
C CYS A 121 9.89 4.81 -15.97
N ALA A 122 9.82 3.53 -16.36
CA ALA A 122 8.86 3.04 -17.33
C ALA A 122 7.54 2.63 -16.68
N ASN A 123 7.56 1.87 -15.58
CA ASN A 123 6.39 1.15 -15.09
C ASN A 123 6.06 1.47 -13.63
N LEU A 124 4.75 1.51 -13.32
CA LEU A 124 4.27 1.66 -11.94
C LEU A 124 4.58 0.39 -11.14
N ILE A 125 4.32 -0.78 -11.73
CA ILE A 125 4.69 -2.09 -11.18
C ILE A 125 5.72 -2.73 -12.12
N ASP A 126 7.01 -2.54 -11.83
CA ASP A 126 8.10 -3.00 -12.70
C ASP A 126 8.46 -4.49 -12.50
N PHE A 127 7.90 -5.12 -11.47
CA PHE A 127 8.31 -6.45 -11.02
C PHE A 127 7.61 -7.59 -11.78
N GLY A 128 8.32 -8.15 -12.77
CA GLY A 128 8.05 -9.48 -13.33
C GLY A 128 6.58 -9.70 -13.69
N ILE A 129 5.97 -10.76 -13.14
CA ILE A 129 4.57 -11.14 -13.41
C ILE A 129 3.54 -10.40 -12.55
N LEU A 130 3.96 -9.50 -11.65
CA LEU A 130 3.03 -8.83 -10.71
C LEU A 130 1.97 -7.97 -11.44
N HIS A 131 2.32 -7.37 -12.58
CA HIS A 131 1.37 -6.64 -13.41
C HIS A 131 0.26 -7.54 -14.01
N VAL A 132 0.48 -8.86 -14.11
CA VAL A 132 -0.57 -9.82 -14.48
C VAL A 132 -1.32 -10.29 -13.25
N CYS A 133 -0.60 -10.56 -12.15
CA CYS A 133 -1.19 -10.99 -10.89
C CYS A 133 -2.22 -10.00 -10.36
N ILE A 134 -1.97 -8.68 -10.48
CA ILE A 134 -2.91 -7.65 -10.00
C ILE A 134 -4.26 -7.69 -10.74
N TRP A 135 -4.26 -7.93 -12.06
CA TRP A 135 -5.49 -8.08 -12.83
C TRP A 135 -6.25 -9.34 -12.43
N PHE A 136 -5.51 -10.45 -12.22
CA PHE A 136 -6.09 -11.71 -11.81
C PHE A 136 -6.73 -11.61 -10.41
N THR A 137 -6.02 -11.07 -9.42
CA THR A 137 -6.56 -10.89 -8.06
C THR A 137 -7.72 -9.91 -8.05
N ALA A 138 -7.65 -8.81 -8.80
CA ALA A 138 -8.75 -7.86 -8.95
C ALA A 138 -10.01 -8.53 -9.51
N ALA A 139 -9.87 -9.30 -10.59
CA ALA A 139 -10.99 -9.98 -11.24
C ALA A 139 -11.66 -10.99 -10.29
N LEU A 140 -10.88 -11.79 -9.57
CA LEU A 140 -11.41 -12.77 -8.61
C LEU A 140 -12.12 -12.09 -7.44
N SER A 141 -11.50 -11.07 -6.83
CA SER A 141 -12.09 -10.34 -5.71
C SER A 141 -13.38 -9.62 -6.11
N LEU A 142 -13.45 -9.02 -7.31
CA LEU A 142 -14.68 -8.37 -7.79
C LEU A 142 -15.77 -9.37 -8.14
N THR A 143 -15.48 -10.28 -9.08
CA THR A 143 -16.51 -11.16 -9.64
C THR A 143 -16.98 -12.20 -8.64
N GLY A 144 -16.07 -12.77 -7.85
CA GLY A 144 -16.39 -13.76 -6.84
C GLY A 144 -17.28 -13.18 -5.73
N ASN A 145 -16.93 -12.02 -5.18
CA ASN A 145 -17.72 -11.41 -4.11
C ASN A 145 -19.04 -10.83 -4.64
N MET A 146 -19.06 -10.27 -5.85
CA MET A 146 -20.30 -9.85 -6.51
C MET A 146 -21.27 -11.02 -6.70
N PHE A 147 -20.78 -12.15 -7.22
CA PHE A 147 -21.58 -13.37 -7.36
C PHE A 147 -22.09 -13.87 -6.00
N ALA A 148 -21.23 -13.90 -4.97
CA ALA A 148 -21.62 -14.32 -3.63
C ALA A 148 -22.73 -13.42 -3.04
N LEU A 149 -22.64 -12.11 -3.22
CA LEU A 149 -23.66 -11.14 -2.81
C LEU A 149 -24.99 -11.38 -3.54
N ILE A 150 -24.97 -11.46 -4.87
CA ILE A 150 -26.17 -11.71 -5.68
C ILE A 150 -26.82 -13.04 -5.29
N ALA A 151 -26.03 -14.10 -5.11
CA ALA A 151 -26.52 -15.42 -4.71
C ALA A 151 -27.21 -15.39 -3.34
N ARG A 152 -26.67 -14.64 -2.38
CA ARG A 152 -27.26 -14.47 -1.04
C ARG A 152 -28.55 -13.67 -1.07
N ILE A 153 -28.58 -12.58 -1.84
CA ILE A 153 -29.77 -11.74 -2.03
C ILE A 153 -30.89 -12.57 -2.65
N ARG A 154 -30.63 -13.27 -3.76
CA ARG A 154 -31.61 -14.11 -4.46
C ARG A 154 -32.18 -15.23 -3.60
N LYS A 155 -31.36 -15.80 -2.69
CA LYS A 155 -31.79 -16.87 -1.77
C LYS A 155 -32.46 -16.34 -0.50
N GLY A 156 -32.51 -15.02 -0.28
CA GLY A 156 -32.99 -14.43 0.98
C GLY A 156 -32.09 -14.70 2.20
N THR A 157 -30.86 -15.20 1.99
CA THR A 157 -29.92 -15.59 3.06
C THR A 157 -28.87 -14.50 3.30
N TRP A 158 -29.24 -13.23 3.17
CA TRP A 158 -28.36 -12.08 3.41
C TRP A 158 -28.62 -11.42 4.78
N ILE A 159 -29.81 -11.62 5.36
CA ILE A 159 -30.24 -11.02 6.66
C ILE A 159 -31.02 -11.99 7.56
N HIS A 160 -31.03 -13.30 7.26
CA HIS A 160 -31.83 -14.26 8.01
C HIS A 160 -31.23 -14.54 9.41
N GLU A 161 -29.91 -14.58 9.55
CA GLU A 161 -29.21 -14.81 10.82
C GLU A 161 -28.03 -13.84 11.00
N SER A 162 -27.51 -13.70 12.24
CA SER A 162 -26.35 -12.86 12.57
C SER A 162 -25.17 -13.13 11.63
N ARG A 163 -24.86 -14.41 11.39
CA ARG A 163 -23.80 -14.85 10.47
C ARG A 163 -24.00 -14.38 9.03
N ASP A 164 -25.24 -14.28 8.56
CA ASP A 164 -25.53 -13.91 7.17
C ASP A 164 -25.23 -12.43 6.97
N VAL A 165 -25.57 -11.60 7.96
CA VAL A 165 -25.21 -10.18 7.99
C VAL A 165 -23.69 -10.01 7.99
N LEU A 166 -22.98 -10.74 8.86
CA LEU A 166 -21.51 -10.65 8.97
C LEU A 166 -20.80 -11.10 7.69
N VAL A 167 -21.16 -12.25 7.12
CA VAL A 167 -20.52 -12.74 5.88
C VAL A 167 -20.91 -11.89 4.67
N THR A 168 -22.11 -11.31 4.63
CA THR A 168 -22.49 -10.35 3.59
C THR A 168 -21.60 -9.11 3.65
N ASN A 169 -21.33 -8.58 4.84
CA ASN A 169 -20.42 -7.45 5.00
C ASN A 169 -18.97 -7.79 4.66
N LEU A 170 -18.52 -9.01 4.96
CA LEU A 170 -17.22 -9.51 4.52
C LEU A 170 -17.12 -9.56 2.98
N CYS A 171 -18.19 -9.97 2.28
CA CYS A 171 -18.21 -9.91 0.82
C CYS A 171 -18.17 -8.46 0.29
N ILE A 172 -18.83 -7.52 0.99
CA ILE A 172 -18.81 -6.10 0.60
C ILE A 172 -17.40 -5.52 0.78
N SER A 173 -16.74 -5.78 1.91
CA SER A 173 -15.37 -5.32 2.13
C SER A 173 -14.42 -5.92 1.10
N ASP A 174 -14.45 -7.24 0.87
CA ASP A 174 -13.61 -7.90 -0.14
C ASP A 174 -13.87 -7.40 -1.58
N PHE A 175 -15.09 -6.98 -1.90
CA PHE A 175 -15.41 -6.33 -3.17
C PHE A 175 -14.74 -4.95 -3.29
N LEU A 176 -14.65 -4.17 -2.20
CA LEU A 176 -13.93 -2.90 -2.17
C LEU A 176 -12.42 -3.09 -2.42
N MET A 177 -11.80 -4.16 -1.90
CA MET A 177 -10.43 -4.54 -2.25
C MET A 177 -10.27 -4.70 -3.77
N GLY A 178 -11.23 -5.37 -4.41
CA GLY A 178 -11.27 -5.53 -5.86
C GLY A 178 -11.31 -4.20 -6.63
N ILE A 179 -12.11 -3.23 -6.16
CA ILE A 179 -12.18 -1.88 -6.76
C ILE A 179 -10.82 -1.17 -6.63
N TYR A 180 -10.20 -1.23 -5.44
CA TYR A 180 -8.86 -0.68 -5.22
C TYR A 180 -7.83 -1.26 -6.20
N LEU A 181 -7.80 -2.59 -6.37
CA LEU A 181 -6.85 -3.23 -7.28
C LEU A 181 -7.08 -2.81 -8.74
N ILE A 182 -8.33 -2.64 -9.18
CA ILE A 182 -8.63 -2.11 -10.52
C ILE A 182 -8.11 -0.68 -10.68
N ILE A 183 -8.25 0.18 -9.67
CA ILE A 183 -7.72 1.55 -9.74
C ILE A 183 -6.21 1.52 -9.98
N VAL A 184 -5.47 0.72 -9.21
CA VAL A 184 -4.01 0.60 -9.34
C VAL A 184 -3.63 -0.04 -10.68
N ALA A 185 -4.29 -1.12 -11.09
CA ALA A 185 -4.03 -1.82 -12.35
C ALA A 185 -4.32 -0.95 -13.58
N TYR A 186 -5.40 -0.15 -13.53
CA TYR A 186 -5.71 0.83 -14.56
C TYR A 186 -4.57 1.85 -14.70
N MET A 187 -4.09 2.39 -13.57
CA MET A 187 -3.00 3.37 -13.59
C MET A 187 -1.67 2.78 -14.06
N ASP A 188 -1.37 1.51 -13.74
CA ASP A 188 -0.20 0.81 -14.28
C ASP A 188 -0.22 0.76 -15.81
N VAL A 189 -1.38 0.50 -16.41
CA VAL A 189 -1.53 0.49 -17.88
C VAL A 189 -1.45 1.90 -18.47
N GLN A 190 -2.14 2.88 -17.86
CA GLN A 190 -2.16 4.25 -18.40
C GLN A 190 -0.79 4.92 -18.41
N THR A 191 0.04 4.61 -17.41
CA THR A 191 1.35 5.27 -17.24
C THR A 191 2.51 4.44 -17.79
N ARG A 192 2.23 3.30 -18.42
CA ARG A 192 3.23 2.36 -18.91
C ARG A 192 4.21 3.01 -19.90
N GLY A 193 5.50 2.73 -19.72
CA GLY A 193 6.61 3.30 -20.49
C GLY A 193 7.01 4.72 -20.08
N GLN A 194 6.25 5.38 -19.21
CA GLN A 194 6.46 6.80 -18.84
C GLN A 194 5.97 7.13 -17.42
N TYR A 195 5.97 6.13 -16.52
CA TYR A 195 5.49 6.29 -15.15
C TYR A 195 6.28 7.35 -14.37
N GLY A 196 7.60 7.41 -14.55
CA GLY A 196 8.43 8.41 -13.88
C GLY A 196 7.89 9.83 -14.09
N LEU A 197 7.49 10.19 -15.30
CA LEU A 197 6.97 11.55 -15.57
C LEU A 197 5.63 11.83 -14.88
N HIS A 198 4.79 10.80 -14.68
CA HIS A 198 3.45 10.93 -14.13
C HIS A 198 3.36 10.57 -12.63
N HIS A 199 4.45 10.12 -12.00
CA HIS A 199 4.44 9.57 -10.64
C HIS A 199 3.88 10.55 -9.59
N ASN A 200 4.28 11.83 -9.66
CA ASN A 200 3.89 12.87 -8.71
C ASN A 200 2.41 13.22 -8.86
N GLU A 201 1.96 13.36 -10.12
CA GLU A 201 0.57 13.62 -10.45
C GLU A 201 -0.32 12.47 -9.96
N TRP A 202 0.08 11.23 -10.23
CA TRP A 202 -0.62 10.03 -9.74
C TRP A 202 -0.68 9.99 -8.22
N LYS A 203 0.48 10.03 -7.55
CA LYS A 203 0.57 9.89 -6.09
C LYS A 203 -0.23 11.00 -5.40
N ARG A 204 -0.15 12.25 -5.85
CA ARG A 204 -0.88 13.40 -5.27
C ARG A 204 -2.37 13.47 -5.66
N SER A 205 -2.80 12.69 -6.65
CA SER A 205 -4.18 12.73 -7.16
C SER A 205 -5.21 12.36 -6.10
N VAL A 206 -6.44 12.88 -6.27
CA VAL A 206 -7.60 12.46 -5.49
C VAL A 206 -7.87 10.97 -5.65
N LEU A 207 -7.64 10.41 -6.84
CA LEU A 207 -7.86 8.99 -7.12
C LEU A 207 -6.94 8.09 -6.29
N CYS A 208 -5.66 8.45 -6.13
CA CYS A 208 -4.74 7.71 -5.25
C CYS A 208 -5.16 7.81 -3.78
N LYS A 209 -5.63 8.98 -3.33
CA LYS A 209 -6.16 9.16 -1.96
C LYS A 209 -7.40 8.28 -1.72
N ILE A 210 -8.33 8.24 -2.68
CA ILE A 210 -9.51 7.36 -2.65
C ILE A 210 -9.08 5.89 -2.62
N ALA A 211 -8.12 5.49 -3.46
CA ALA A 211 -7.59 4.14 -3.48
C ALA A 211 -7.02 3.71 -2.12
N GLY A 212 -6.26 4.59 -1.46
CA GLY A 212 -5.71 4.36 -0.13
C GLY A 212 -6.76 4.20 0.97
N VAL A 213 -7.82 5.01 0.93
CA VAL A 213 -8.96 4.86 1.83
C VAL A 213 -9.69 3.55 1.57
N LEU A 214 -9.93 3.20 0.30
CA LEU A 214 -10.63 1.97 -0.08
C LEU A 214 -9.89 0.72 0.41
N VAL A 215 -8.58 0.61 0.17
CA VAL A 215 -7.80 -0.55 0.63
C VAL A 215 -7.78 -0.64 2.16
N SER A 216 -7.65 0.49 2.86
CA SER A 216 -7.62 0.53 4.32
C SER A 216 -8.97 0.15 4.94
N VAL A 217 -10.07 0.73 4.45
CA VAL A 217 -11.42 0.38 4.91
C VAL A 217 -11.71 -1.09 4.61
N SER A 218 -11.36 -1.55 3.41
CA SER A 218 -11.54 -2.93 2.99
C SER A 218 -10.81 -3.91 3.89
N SER A 219 -9.52 -3.67 4.19
CA SER A 219 -8.71 -4.56 5.02
C SER A 219 -9.23 -4.58 6.46
N GLU A 220 -9.42 -3.42 7.07
CA GLU A 220 -9.83 -3.32 8.48
C GLU A 220 -11.26 -3.84 8.71
N ALA A 221 -12.20 -3.54 7.81
CA ALA A 221 -13.55 -4.06 7.92
C ALA A 221 -13.59 -5.58 7.79
N SER A 222 -12.75 -6.16 6.91
CA SER A 222 -12.64 -7.62 6.75
C SER A 222 -12.08 -8.29 7.99
N THR A 223 -10.97 -7.78 8.54
CA THR A 223 -10.36 -8.30 9.77
C THR A 223 -11.36 -8.28 10.94
N LEU A 224 -12.05 -7.16 11.14
CA LEU A 224 -13.03 -7.02 12.21
C LEU A 224 -14.28 -7.89 11.99
N CYS A 225 -14.71 -8.09 10.74
CA CYS A 225 -15.78 -9.03 10.40
C CYS A 225 -15.37 -10.47 10.74
N ILE A 226 -14.12 -10.87 10.46
CA ILE A 226 -13.60 -12.20 10.79
C ILE A 226 -13.53 -12.44 12.29
N LEU A 227 -13.13 -11.42 13.06
CA LEU A 227 -13.22 -11.46 14.52
C LEU A 227 -14.67 -11.64 14.98
N ALA A 228 -15.60 -10.86 14.45
CA ALA A 228 -17.03 -10.96 14.79
C ALA A 228 -17.62 -12.33 14.42
N ILE A 229 -17.27 -12.89 13.26
CA ILE A 229 -17.66 -14.25 12.85
C ILE A 229 -17.10 -15.29 13.83
N THR A 230 -15.82 -15.14 14.22
CA THR A 230 -15.19 -16.05 15.19
C THR A 230 -15.89 -15.98 16.55
N MET A 231 -16.26 -14.78 17.02
CA MET A 231 -16.98 -14.59 18.28
C MET A 231 -18.41 -15.17 18.22
N ASP A 232 -19.15 -14.93 17.15
CA ASP A 232 -20.49 -15.51 16.93
C ASP A 232 -20.45 -17.04 16.99
N ARG A 233 -19.43 -17.66 16.36
CA ARG A 233 -19.23 -19.11 16.40
C ARG A 233 -18.78 -19.59 17.77
N TYR A 234 -17.86 -18.89 18.43
CA TYR A 234 -17.39 -19.23 19.76
C TYR A 234 -18.52 -19.28 20.78
N ILE A 235 -19.42 -18.29 20.79
CA ILE A 235 -20.58 -18.23 21.69
C ILE A 235 -21.49 -19.44 21.50
N LEU A 236 -21.76 -19.82 20.24
CA LEU A 236 -22.61 -20.97 19.92
C LEU A 236 -22.03 -22.29 20.42
N PHE A 237 -20.72 -22.51 20.26
CA PHE A 237 -20.08 -23.79 20.60
C PHE A 237 -19.73 -23.90 22.09
N ARG A 238 -19.36 -22.80 22.76
CA ARG A 238 -19.04 -22.82 24.20
C ARG A 238 -20.26 -23.14 25.06
N ASN A 239 -21.44 -22.68 24.66
CA ASN A 239 -22.68 -22.86 25.41
C ASN A 239 -23.68 -23.74 24.64
N PRO A 240 -23.41 -25.05 24.47
CA PRO A 240 -24.25 -25.94 23.64
C PRO A 240 -25.68 -26.11 24.17
N LEU A 241 -25.93 -25.77 25.45
CA LEU A 241 -27.24 -25.82 26.12
C LEU A 241 -27.90 -24.44 26.25
N SER A 242 -27.19 -23.33 26.00
CA SER A 242 -27.82 -22.01 26.00
C SER A 242 -28.34 -21.70 24.59
N LEU A 243 -29.63 -21.38 24.49
CA LEU A 243 -30.26 -20.87 23.26
C LEU A 243 -29.75 -19.47 22.85
N ARG A 244 -28.74 -18.92 23.55
CA ARG A 244 -28.23 -17.58 23.36
C ARG A 244 -27.38 -17.51 22.09
N LYS A 245 -28.04 -17.22 20.98
CA LYS A 245 -27.41 -16.79 19.73
C LYS A 245 -27.17 -15.28 19.76
N GLN A 246 -26.20 -14.81 19.00
CA GLN A 246 -26.13 -13.37 18.71
C GLN A 246 -27.43 -12.95 18.02
N SER A 247 -28.08 -11.90 18.53
CA SER A 247 -29.31 -11.39 17.92
C SER A 247 -29.00 -10.65 16.63
N LEU A 248 -29.96 -10.61 15.70
CA LEU A 248 -29.84 -9.81 14.48
C LEU A 248 -29.55 -8.33 14.79
N LYS A 249 -30.23 -7.77 15.80
CA LYS A 249 -29.99 -6.39 16.28
C LYS A 249 -28.54 -6.19 16.71
N SER A 250 -27.96 -7.13 17.46
CA SER A 250 -26.56 -7.06 17.86
C SER A 250 -25.63 -7.15 16.64
N ALA A 251 -25.92 -8.01 15.66
CA ALA A 251 -25.12 -8.13 14.45
C ALA A 251 -25.10 -6.82 13.62
N TYR A 252 -26.24 -6.14 13.47
CA TYR A 252 -26.31 -4.84 12.80
C TYR A 252 -25.53 -3.75 13.53
N ILE A 253 -25.63 -3.70 14.87
CA ILE A 253 -24.85 -2.75 15.68
C ILE A 253 -23.35 -3.04 15.52
N THR A 254 -22.93 -4.32 15.59
CA THR A 254 -21.55 -4.72 15.39
C THR A 254 -21.04 -4.29 14.01
N VAL A 255 -21.79 -4.55 12.94
CA VAL A 255 -21.41 -4.14 11.58
C VAL A 255 -21.31 -2.62 11.45
N ALA A 256 -22.27 -1.87 12.00
CA ALA A 256 -22.22 -0.41 11.97
C ALA A 256 -20.95 0.12 12.65
N LEU A 257 -20.59 -0.44 13.81
CA LEU A 257 -19.36 -0.10 14.52
C LEU A 257 -18.11 -0.47 13.72
N ILE A 258 -18.10 -1.63 13.04
CA ILE A 258 -16.99 -2.06 12.17
C ILE A 258 -16.76 -1.02 11.07
N TRP A 259 -17.80 -0.63 10.35
CA TRP A 259 -17.69 0.35 9.26
C TRP A 259 -17.24 1.72 9.77
N ILE A 260 -17.84 2.21 10.86
CA ILE A 260 -17.46 3.48 11.47
C ILE A 260 -15.98 3.46 11.88
N LEU A 261 -15.53 2.41 12.57
CA LEU A 261 -14.14 2.30 13.01
C LEU A 261 -13.17 2.20 11.82
N SER A 262 -13.51 1.41 10.80
CA SER A 262 -12.67 1.23 9.62
C SER A 262 -12.52 2.52 8.82
N ILE A 263 -13.62 3.27 8.64
CA ILE A 263 -13.61 4.57 7.97
C ILE A 263 -12.86 5.61 8.80
N LEU A 264 -13.09 5.65 10.12
CA LEU A 264 -12.39 6.56 11.02
C LEU A 264 -10.87 6.35 10.94
N VAL A 265 -10.42 5.10 11.07
CA VAL A 265 -9.01 4.74 10.96
C VAL A 265 -8.45 5.11 9.57
N ALA A 266 -9.16 4.79 8.49
CA ALA A 266 -8.69 5.14 7.14
C ALA A 266 -8.63 6.65 6.85
N THR A 267 -9.41 7.48 7.54
CA THR A 267 -9.50 8.92 7.26
C THR A 267 -8.78 9.80 8.29
N LEU A 268 -8.46 9.27 9.47
CA LEU A 268 -7.75 9.99 10.53
C LEU A 268 -6.44 10.64 10.07
N PRO A 269 -5.62 10.01 9.20
CA PRO A 269 -4.38 10.63 8.74
C PRO A 269 -4.57 11.97 8.00
N PHE A 270 -5.74 12.21 7.40
CA PHE A 270 -6.01 13.48 6.70
C PHE A 270 -6.22 14.66 7.66
N SER A 271 -6.56 14.39 8.92
CA SER A 271 -6.80 15.39 9.96
C SER A 271 -5.50 15.93 10.58
N TRP A 272 -4.36 15.27 10.35
CA TRP A 272 -3.07 15.81 10.79
C TRP A 272 -2.69 17.05 9.98
N ARG A 273 -2.08 18.02 10.65
CA ARG A 273 -1.73 19.33 10.06
C ARG A 273 -0.87 19.11 8.80
N GLN A 274 -1.49 19.31 7.64
CA GLN A 274 -0.86 19.07 6.35
C GLN A 274 0.15 20.19 6.06
N ASN A 275 1.42 19.84 5.95
CA ASN A 275 2.33 20.59 5.08
C ASN A 275 2.06 20.13 3.63
N GLU A 276 2.40 20.96 2.62
CA GLU A 276 2.16 20.66 1.20
C GLU A 276 2.77 19.33 0.70
N ASP A 277 3.71 18.75 1.47
CA ASP A 277 4.37 17.47 1.18
C ASP A 277 3.75 16.24 1.87
N ASP A 278 2.73 16.40 2.72
CA ASP A 278 2.17 15.28 3.49
C ASP A 278 1.04 14.55 2.74
N ASN A 279 1.44 13.63 1.86
CA ASN A 279 0.54 12.70 1.18
C ASN A 279 0.63 11.29 1.79
N PHE A 280 -0.13 11.02 2.86
CA PHE A 280 -0.05 9.77 3.63
C PHE A 280 -0.17 8.50 2.76
N TYR A 281 -1.22 8.39 1.95
CA TYR A 281 -1.43 7.21 1.10
C TYR A 281 -0.55 7.20 -0.14
N GLY A 282 -0.31 8.36 -0.77
CA GLY A 282 0.57 8.47 -1.93
C GLY A 282 2.06 8.51 -1.59
N ARG A 283 2.50 7.97 -0.44
CA ARG A 283 3.94 7.68 -0.21
C ARG A 283 4.38 6.46 -1.00
N SER A 284 3.46 5.53 -1.23
CA SER A 284 3.63 4.36 -2.09
C SER A 284 3.01 4.61 -3.47
N SER A 285 3.59 4.04 -4.53
CA SER A 285 3.03 4.10 -5.90
C SER A 285 1.70 3.36 -6.03
N VAL A 286 1.46 2.38 -5.15
CA VAL A 286 0.19 1.63 -5.06
C VAL A 286 -0.76 2.19 -4.00
N CYS A 287 -0.50 3.41 -3.51
CA CYS A 287 -1.43 4.18 -2.67
C CYS A 287 -1.79 3.56 -1.31
N ILE A 288 -0.91 2.73 -0.74
CA ILE A 288 -1.05 2.15 0.61
C ILE A 288 0.12 2.58 1.51
N SER A 289 -0.17 2.89 2.77
CA SER A 289 0.86 3.22 3.78
C SER A 289 1.10 2.02 4.68
N LEU A 290 1.88 1.04 4.19
CA LEU A 290 2.23 -0.17 4.95
C LEU A 290 3.74 -0.16 5.32
N PRO A 291 4.11 -0.09 6.60
CA PRO A 291 5.50 0.15 7.00
C PRO A 291 6.31 -1.14 7.18
N LEU A 292 6.70 -1.78 6.07
CA LEU A 292 7.45 -3.06 6.09
C LEU A 292 8.94 -2.94 5.70
N THR A 293 9.40 -1.75 5.33
CA THR A 293 10.81 -1.49 4.94
C THR A 293 11.41 -0.39 5.79
N LYS A 294 12.74 -0.37 5.94
CA LYS A 294 13.44 0.72 6.66
C LYS A 294 13.05 2.10 6.13
N ARG A 295 12.89 2.25 4.81
CA ARG A 295 12.44 3.50 4.19
C ARG A 295 11.05 3.90 4.68
N THR A 296 10.08 2.99 4.63
CA THR A 296 8.71 3.28 5.08
C THR A 296 8.60 3.58 6.57
N LEU A 297 9.54 3.07 7.39
CA LEU A 297 9.65 3.35 8.82
C LEU A 297 10.25 4.75 9.14
N THR A 298 10.69 5.50 8.14
CA THR A 298 11.18 6.89 8.34
C THR A 298 10.12 7.96 8.03
N PHE A 299 8.98 7.57 7.45
CA PHE A 299 7.95 8.52 7.03
C PHE A 299 7.09 8.98 8.21
N LYS A 300 6.78 10.27 8.33
CA LYS A 300 5.91 10.81 9.40
C LYS A 300 4.56 10.07 9.48
N GLY A 301 4.22 9.46 10.61
CA GLY A 301 2.99 8.66 10.75
C GLY A 301 3.16 7.18 10.37
N TRP A 302 4.40 6.72 10.21
CA TRP A 302 4.71 5.28 10.13
C TRP A 302 4.29 4.56 11.41
N GLU A 303 4.39 5.20 12.58
CA GLU A 303 4.01 4.64 13.88
C GLU A 303 2.53 4.29 13.89
N TYR A 304 1.71 5.21 13.36
CA TYR A 304 0.28 4.98 13.21
C TYR A 304 -0.02 3.83 12.25
N SER A 305 0.60 3.84 11.08
CA SER A 305 0.44 2.79 10.07
C SER A 305 0.83 1.43 10.64
N PHE A 306 1.90 1.37 11.43
CA PHE A 306 2.37 0.17 12.08
C PHE A 306 1.39 -0.30 13.16
N ALA A 307 0.95 0.62 14.03
CA ALA A 307 0.01 0.30 15.10
C ALA A 307 -1.31 -0.26 14.57
N VAL A 308 -1.82 0.27 13.45
CA VAL A 308 -3.06 -0.20 12.82
C VAL A 308 -2.83 -1.48 12.01
N PHE A 309 -2.01 -1.43 10.97
CA PHE A 309 -1.92 -2.54 10.01
C PHE A 309 -1.14 -3.73 10.53
N ILE A 310 -0.22 -3.54 11.50
CA ILE A 310 0.58 -4.62 12.07
C ILE A 310 0.14 -4.92 13.50
N GLY A 311 0.18 -3.94 14.39
CA GLY A 311 -0.07 -4.14 15.81
C GLY A 311 -1.50 -4.61 16.13
N LEU A 312 -2.50 -3.84 15.74
CA LEU A 312 -3.92 -4.15 15.97
C LEU A 312 -4.32 -5.44 15.25
N ASN A 313 -3.94 -5.58 13.98
CA ASN A 313 -4.21 -6.79 13.20
C ASN A 313 -3.57 -8.03 13.86
N LEU A 314 -2.30 -7.97 14.29
CA LEU A 314 -1.65 -9.08 15.01
C LEU A 314 -2.43 -9.46 16.29
N PHE A 315 -2.85 -8.48 17.09
CA PHE A 315 -3.64 -8.74 18.28
C PHE A 315 -4.98 -9.42 17.95
N ILE A 316 -5.68 -8.94 16.92
CA ILE A 316 -6.94 -9.54 16.45
C ILE A 316 -6.70 -10.98 16.00
N TYR A 317 -5.70 -11.22 15.15
CA TYR A 317 -5.41 -12.56 14.63
C TYR A 317 -4.98 -13.55 15.72
N LEU A 318 -4.25 -13.11 16.76
CA LEU A 318 -3.96 -13.94 17.92
C LEU A 318 -5.27 -14.37 18.63
N GLY A 319 -6.17 -13.43 18.87
CA GLY A 319 -7.48 -13.72 19.46
C GLY A 319 -8.33 -14.66 18.57
N VAL A 320 -8.29 -14.45 17.26
CA VAL A 320 -8.96 -15.29 16.27
C VAL A 320 -8.41 -16.71 16.28
N VAL A 321 -7.08 -16.89 16.25
CA VAL A 321 -6.42 -18.21 16.32
C VAL A 321 -6.82 -18.95 17.59
N ILE A 322 -6.75 -18.29 18.75
CA ILE A 322 -7.19 -18.88 20.02
C ILE A 322 -8.66 -19.29 19.96
N GLY A 323 -9.52 -18.40 19.44
CA GLY A 323 -10.95 -18.68 19.24
C GLY A 323 -11.18 -19.91 18.36
N GLN A 324 -10.46 -20.01 17.24
CA GLN A 324 -10.54 -21.16 16.32
C GLN A 324 -10.07 -22.46 16.98
N ILE A 325 -9.00 -22.44 17.77
CA ILE A 325 -8.54 -23.62 18.53
C ILE A 325 -9.64 -24.11 19.49
N VAL A 326 -10.29 -23.19 20.22
CA VAL A 326 -11.37 -23.56 21.16
C VAL A 326 -12.58 -24.11 20.41
N ILE A 327 -13.01 -23.45 19.32
CA ILE A 327 -14.12 -23.91 18.48
C ILE A 327 -13.82 -25.31 17.94
N TYR A 328 -12.60 -25.55 17.43
CA TYR A 328 -12.22 -26.83 16.86
C TYR A 328 -12.19 -27.95 17.90
N LYS A 329 -11.61 -27.71 19.09
CA LYS A 329 -11.65 -28.66 20.21
C LYS A 329 -13.08 -29.01 20.59
N GLN A 330 -13.97 -28.02 20.65
CA GLN A 330 -15.37 -28.23 20.98
C GLN A 330 -16.09 -29.02 19.90
N ILE A 331 -15.84 -28.74 18.61
CA ILE A 331 -16.39 -29.51 17.49
C ILE A 331 -15.96 -30.98 17.58
N LEU A 332 -14.69 -31.26 17.87
CA LEU A 332 -14.18 -32.62 18.03
C LEU A 332 -14.88 -33.36 19.17
N ALA A 333 -15.02 -32.73 20.34
CA ALA A 333 -15.74 -33.31 21.47
C ALA A 333 -17.23 -33.56 21.14
N TYR A 334 -17.86 -32.65 20.40
CA TYR A 334 -19.27 -32.74 20.03
C TYR A 334 -19.56 -33.79 18.96
N ASN A 335 -18.62 -34.04 18.03
CA ASN A 335 -18.77 -35.01 16.94
C ASN A 335 -18.89 -36.47 17.44
N THR A 336 -18.28 -36.79 18.58
CA THR A 336 -18.30 -38.14 19.17
C THR A 336 -19.67 -38.49 19.76
N CYS A 337 -20.45 -37.50 20.20
CA CYS A 337 -21.69 -37.69 20.96
C CYS A 337 -22.96 -37.62 20.10
N VAL A 338 -22.87 -37.12 18.85
CA VAL A 338 -24.05 -36.69 18.06
C VAL A 338 -24.03 -37.20 16.61
N LYS A 339 -23.81 -38.51 16.42
CA LYS A 339 -23.84 -39.11 15.07
C LYS A 339 -25.22 -39.12 14.40
N SER A 340 -26.31 -38.95 15.15
CA SER A 340 -27.70 -39.11 14.65
C SER A 340 -28.45 -37.78 14.38
N ASP A 341 -28.03 -36.65 14.93
CA ASP A 341 -28.76 -35.37 14.77
C ASP A 341 -28.31 -34.59 13.53
N LYS A 342 -29.09 -34.70 12.44
CA LYS A 342 -28.84 -34.00 11.16
C LYS A 342 -28.75 -32.47 11.32
N LYS A 343 -29.47 -31.85 12.27
CA LYS A 343 -29.42 -30.39 12.51
C LYS A 343 -28.08 -29.97 13.12
N LYS A 344 -27.57 -30.75 14.07
CA LYS A 344 -26.26 -30.50 14.69
C LYS A 344 -25.11 -30.74 13.71
N GLN A 345 -25.17 -31.77 12.87
CA GLN A 345 -24.18 -32.00 11.81
C GLN A 345 -24.11 -30.82 10.83
N ARG A 346 -25.26 -30.21 10.50
CA ARG A 346 -25.31 -29.00 9.67
C ARG A 346 -24.58 -27.81 10.31
N GLU A 347 -24.74 -27.58 11.61
CA GLU A 347 -24.01 -26.50 12.32
C GLU A 347 -22.50 -26.77 12.38
N ILE A 348 -22.08 -28.02 12.54
CA ILE A 348 -20.66 -28.41 12.47
C ILE A 348 -20.08 -28.14 11.08
N ALA A 349 -20.80 -28.53 10.02
CA ALA A 349 -20.36 -28.29 8.64
C ALA A 349 -20.24 -26.79 8.32
N VAL A 350 -21.18 -25.97 8.82
CA VAL A 350 -21.10 -24.50 8.75
C VAL A 350 -19.87 -24.00 9.48
N ALA A 351 -19.65 -24.44 10.72
CA ALA A 351 -18.55 -23.97 11.54
C ALA A 351 -17.19 -24.27 10.89
N LYS A 352 -16.99 -25.51 10.42
CA LYS A 352 -15.78 -25.91 9.69
C LYS A 352 -15.52 -25.05 8.45
N SER A 353 -16.57 -24.68 7.73
CA SER A 353 -16.43 -23.75 6.61
C SER A 353 -16.00 -22.36 7.02
N LEU A 354 -16.65 -21.78 8.03
CA LEU A 354 -16.32 -20.44 8.48
C LEU A 354 -14.90 -20.43 9.05
N SER A 355 -14.52 -21.48 9.79
CA SER A 355 -13.13 -21.72 10.19
C SER A 355 -12.17 -21.77 9.01
N ALA A 356 -12.54 -22.37 7.86
CA ALA A 356 -11.68 -22.38 6.68
C ALA A 356 -11.43 -20.97 6.12
N VAL A 357 -12.46 -20.11 6.07
CA VAL A 357 -12.34 -18.68 5.72
C VAL A 357 -11.41 -17.95 6.68
N VAL A 358 -11.62 -18.15 7.99
CA VAL A 358 -10.80 -17.52 9.02
C VAL A 358 -9.33 -17.97 8.95
N ILE A 359 -9.09 -19.25 8.69
CA ILE A 359 -7.74 -19.81 8.58
C ILE A 359 -7.02 -19.29 7.32
N SER A 360 -7.69 -19.27 6.15
CA SER A 360 -7.06 -18.75 4.93
C SER A 360 -6.64 -17.30 5.09
N ASP A 361 -7.48 -16.49 5.73
CA ASP A 361 -7.22 -15.10 6.00
C ASP A 361 -6.05 -14.91 6.98
N THR A 362 -6.05 -15.67 8.09
CA THR A 362 -4.93 -15.70 9.05
C THR A 362 -3.60 -16.08 8.38
N LEU A 363 -3.62 -17.03 7.44
CA LEU A 363 -2.42 -17.43 6.70
C LEU A 363 -1.90 -16.34 5.76
N CYS A 364 -2.77 -15.47 5.23
CA CYS A 364 -2.35 -14.32 4.40
C CYS A 364 -1.74 -13.20 5.27
N TRP A 365 -2.24 -13.01 6.49
CA TRP A 365 -1.74 -11.96 7.40
C TRP A 365 -0.52 -12.35 8.22
N LEU A 366 -0.32 -13.64 8.49
CA LEU A 366 0.86 -14.14 9.20
C LEU A 366 2.20 -13.65 8.60
N PRO A 367 2.49 -13.78 7.29
CA PRO A 367 3.73 -13.28 6.72
C PRO A 367 3.85 -11.76 6.84
N ILE A 368 2.75 -11.01 6.72
CA ILE A 368 2.74 -9.55 6.86
C ILE A 368 3.13 -9.15 8.28
N ALA A 369 2.56 -9.81 9.29
CA ALA A 369 2.88 -9.55 10.69
C ALA A 369 4.33 -9.90 11.02
N ILE A 370 4.84 -11.05 10.54
CA ILE A 370 6.23 -11.47 10.73
C ILE A 370 7.19 -10.44 10.12
N ILE A 371 6.96 -10.05 8.86
CA ILE A 371 7.78 -9.07 8.16
C ILE A 371 7.72 -7.72 8.87
N GLY A 372 6.55 -7.29 9.34
CA GLY A 372 6.40 -6.05 10.10
C GLY A 372 7.24 -6.05 11.39
N CYS A 373 7.19 -7.14 12.17
CA CYS A 373 8.02 -7.30 13.35
C CYS A 373 9.53 -7.33 13.02
N MET A 374 9.92 -8.02 11.95
CA MET A 374 11.31 -8.06 11.46
C MET A 374 11.81 -6.67 11.04
N ALA A 375 10.97 -5.87 10.38
CA ALA A 375 11.31 -4.53 9.92
C ALA A 375 11.63 -3.60 11.10
N ILE A 376 10.86 -3.64 12.19
CA ILE A 376 11.18 -2.90 13.43
C ILE A 376 12.42 -3.49 14.13
N GLY A 377 12.62 -4.80 14.03
CA GLY A 377 13.84 -5.48 14.50
C GLY A 377 15.11 -5.09 13.73
N GLY A 378 15.02 -4.21 12.73
CA GLY A 378 16.16 -3.69 11.97
C GLY A 378 16.55 -4.55 10.77
N VAL A 379 15.76 -5.58 10.43
CA VAL A 379 16.02 -6.43 9.26
C VAL A 379 15.69 -5.67 7.98
N ASP A 380 16.61 -5.69 7.02
CA ASP A 380 16.39 -5.14 5.69
C ASP A 380 15.53 -6.09 4.85
N ILE A 381 14.28 -5.68 4.61
CA ILE A 381 13.36 -6.37 3.72
C ILE A 381 13.57 -5.87 2.29
N SER A 382 13.77 -6.79 1.35
CA SER A 382 13.95 -6.43 -0.06
C SER A 382 12.67 -5.83 -0.65
N ASN A 383 12.85 -4.92 -1.60
CA ASN A 383 11.79 -4.26 -2.34
C ASN A 383 10.87 -5.27 -3.04
N ASP A 384 11.45 -6.34 -3.60
CA ASP A 384 10.73 -7.41 -4.29
C ASP A 384 9.73 -8.11 -3.35
N VAL A 385 10.17 -8.47 -2.13
CA VAL A 385 9.31 -9.14 -1.13
C VAL A 385 8.16 -8.23 -0.74
N TYR A 386 8.45 -6.94 -0.51
CA TYR A 386 7.44 -5.95 -0.19
C TYR A 386 6.40 -5.78 -1.33
N ALA A 387 6.84 -5.81 -2.59
CA ALA A 387 5.96 -5.76 -3.75
C ALA A 387 5.02 -6.97 -3.83
N TRP A 388 5.54 -8.19 -3.63
CA TRP A 388 4.73 -9.41 -3.56
C TRP A 388 3.70 -9.36 -2.44
N ILE A 389 4.08 -8.85 -1.27
CA ILE A 389 3.16 -8.72 -0.14
C ILE A 389 1.96 -7.85 -0.50
N ILE A 390 2.18 -6.65 -1.05
CA ILE A 390 1.09 -5.70 -1.29
C ILE A 390 0.24 -6.08 -2.51
N VAL A 391 0.88 -6.49 -3.61
CA VAL A 391 0.17 -6.73 -4.88
C VAL A 391 -0.54 -8.09 -4.89
N PHE A 392 -0.01 -9.07 -4.15
CA PHE A 392 -0.51 -10.44 -4.18
C PHE A 392 -1.00 -10.95 -2.83
N VAL A 393 -0.16 -10.98 -1.79
CA VAL A 393 -0.51 -11.65 -0.52
C VAL A 393 -1.63 -10.93 0.24
N LEU A 394 -1.55 -9.61 0.36
CA LEU A 394 -2.54 -8.79 1.04
C LEU A 394 -3.95 -8.94 0.44
N PRO A 395 -4.17 -8.86 -0.89
CA PRO A 395 -5.49 -9.06 -1.49
C PRO A 395 -5.92 -10.52 -1.71
N LEU A 396 -5.03 -11.49 -1.45
CA LEU A 396 -5.28 -12.90 -1.76
C LEU A 396 -6.48 -13.46 -0.98
N ASN A 397 -6.63 -13.06 0.27
CA ASN A 397 -7.76 -13.42 1.12
C ASN A 397 -9.10 -13.05 0.46
N SER A 398 -9.24 -11.82 -0.04
CA SER A 398 -10.46 -11.32 -0.69
C SER A 398 -10.79 -12.10 -1.98
N ALA A 399 -9.76 -12.59 -2.69
CA ALA A 399 -9.94 -13.39 -3.89
C ALA A 399 -10.38 -14.84 -3.59
N ILE A 400 -9.88 -15.44 -2.50
CA ILE A 400 -10.16 -16.83 -2.11
C ILE A 400 -11.51 -16.97 -1.41
N ASN A 401 -11.91 -15.97 -0.62
CA ASN A 401 -13.11 -15.95 0.22
C ASN A 401 -14.41 -16.42 -0.51
N PRO A 402 -14.75 -15.92 -1.72
CA PRO A 402 -15.89 -16.39 -2.51
C PRO A 402 -15.97 -17.90 -2.74
N PHE A 403 -14.82 -18.53 -2.98
CA PHE A 403 -14.74 -19.98 -3.22
C PHE A 403 -15.04 -20.75 -1.94
N LEU A 404 -14.54 -20.27 -0.80
CA LEU A 404 -14.80 -20.84 0.52
C LEU A 404 -16.28 -20.68 0.95
N TYR A 405 -16.93 -19.57 0.56
CA TYR A 405 -18.38 -19.39 0.78
C TYR A 405 -19.22 -20.37 -0.06
N THR A 406 -18.81 -20.59 -1.31
CA THR A 406 -19.55 -21.39 -2.29
C THR A 406 -19.42 -22.89 -2.03
N LEU A 407 -18.20 -23.38 -1.75
CA LEU A 407 -17.92 -24.79 -1.45
C LEU A 407 -18.81 -25.30 -0.31
N THR A 408 -19.13 -24.43 0.63
CA THR A 408 -19.95 -24.72 1.80
C THR A 408 -21.43 -24.75 1.49
N SER A 409 -21.89 -23.85 0.62
CA SER A 409 -23.26 -23.88 0.11
C SER A 409 -23.53 -25.16 -0.66
N TYR A 410 -22.53 -25.66 -1.41
CA TYR A 410 -22.58 -26.93 -2.12
C TYR A 410 -22.57 -28.13 -1.17
N ARG A 411 -21.66 -28.18 -0.19
CA ARG A 411 -21.64 -29.24 0.84
C ARG A 411 -22.95 -29.31 1.65
N LYS A 412 -23.58 -28.15 1.92
CA LYS A 412 -24.92 -28.09 2.56
C LYS A 412 -26.02 -28.71 1.71
N GLN A 413 -25.96 -28.59 0.38
CA GLN A 413 -26.94 -29.20 -0.52
C GLN A 413 -26.77 -30.72 -0.58
N GLN A 414 -25.53 -31.22 -0.60
CA GLN A 414 -25.28 -32.66 -0.59
C GLN A 414 -25.81 -33.34 0.69
N VAL A 415 -25.61 -32.74 1.86
CA VAL A 415 -26.16 -33.28 3.13
C VAL A 415 -27.69 -33.24 3.19
N LYS A 416 -28.36 -32.39 2.40
CA LYS A 416 -29.83 -32.40 2.29
C LYS A 416 -30.35 -33.52 1.38
N LEU A 417 -29.53 -34.04 0.47
CA LEU A 417 -29.88 -35.07 -0.51
C LEU A 417 -29.60 -36.50 0.00
N THR A 418 -28.97 -36.63 1.17
CA THR A 418 -28.70 -37.87 1.94
C THR A 418 -29.39 -37.83 3.30
#